data_AF-A0A7Y5GH87-F1
#
_entry.id   AF-A0A7Y5GH87-F1
#
_cell.length_a   1.000
_cell.length_b   1.000
_cell.length_c   1.000
_cell.angle_alpha   90.00
_cell.angle_beta   90.00
_cell.angle_gamma   90.00
#
_symmetry.space_group_name_H-M   'P 1'
#
loop_
_entity.id
_entity.type
_entity.pdbx_description
1 polymer ?
#
loop_
_entity_poly.entity_id
_entity_poly.type
_entity_poly.pdbx_seq_one_letter_code
_entity_poly.pdbx_strand_id
1 'polypeptide(L)'
;ALDPARNQYHSTAILQAMQPLVRKPGTHLLAVTPVDLYVPILTFVFGEAQLSGPCALVSTHRLREEFYGLPPREPLFNDRLVKEAVHELGHTFGLRHCPDWRCAMASTHSVERLDLKAARFCERCWQIVRKP
;
A
#
# COMPACT_ATOMS: atom_id res chain seq x y z
N ALA A 1 2.23 -14.89 10.82
CA ALA A 1 1.32 -14.12 9.97
C ALA A 1 0.73 -14.93 8.82
N LEU A 2 1.34 -16.06 8.40
CA LEU A 2 0.78 -16.92 7.35
C LEU A 2 -0.56 -17.56 7.78
N ASP A 3 -1.54 -17.51 6.90
CA ASP A 3 -2.76 -18.32 6.91
C ASP A 3 -2.64 -19.42 5.84
N PRO A 4 -2.44 -20.69 6.22
CA PRO A 4 -2.26 -21.79 5.27
C PRO A 4 -3.49 -22.08 4.41
N ALA A 5 -4.71 -21.80 4.89
CA ALA A 5 -5.93 -22.06 4.12
C ALA A 5 -6.09 -21.07 2.96
N ARG A 6 -5.58 -19.84 3.14
CA ARG A 6 -5.55 -18.81 2.11
C ARG A 6 -4.28 -18.83 1.27
N ASN A 7 -3.20 -19.39 1.80
CA ASN A 7 -1.84 -19.17 1.30
C ASN A 7 -1.48 -17.68 1.20
N GLN A 8 -1.91 -16.90 2.20
CA GLN A 8 -1.73 -15.45 2.29
C GLN A 8 -1.20 -15.06 3.67
N TYR A 9 -0.64 -13.86 3.79
CA TYR A 9 -0.12 -13.34 5.05
C TYR A 9 -1.00 -12.20 5.58
N HIS A 10 -1.34 -12.29 6.87
CA HIS A 10 -2.13 -11.26 7.56
C HIS A 10 -1.30 -9.99 7.72
N SER A 11 -1.62 -8.95 6.95
CA SER A 11 -0.84 -7.71 6.87
C SER A 11 -0.80 -6.97 8.20
N THR A 12 -1.90 -6.93 8.96
CA THR A 12 -1.97 -6.26 10.26
C THR A 12 -0.99 -6.88 11.26
N ALA A 13 -0.84 -8.22 11.26
CA ALA A 13 0.12 -8.90 12.12
C ALA A 13 1.58 -8.60 11.72
N ILE A 14 1.86 -8.43 10.42
CA ILE A 14 3.19 -8.00 9.95
C ILE A 14 3.49 -6.58 10.41
N LEU A 15 2.55 -5.64 10.22
CA LEU A 15 2.71 -4.25 10.65
C LEU A 15 2.99 -4.14 12.15
N GLN A 16 2.28 -4.90 12.98
CA GLN A 16 2.50 -4.96 14.43
C GLN A 16 3.92 -5.43 14.77
N ALA A 17 4.42 -6.45 14.08
CA ALA A 17 5.78 -6.96 14.26
C ALA A 17 6.87 -5.96 13.79
N MET A 18 6.54 -5.06 12.86
CA MET A 18 7.46 -4.04 12.36
C MET A 18 7.60 -2.82 13.29
N GLN A 19 6.59 -2.51 14.10
CA GLN A 19 6.59 -1.30 14.95
C GLN A 19 7.86 -1.14 15.80
N PRO A 20 8.39 -2.19 16.48
CA PRO A 20 9.61 -2.06 17.29
C PRO A 20 10.88 -1.73 16.49
N LEU A 21 10.86 -1.84 15.16
CA LEU A 21 12.00 -1.49 14.30
C LEU A 21 12.14 0.03 14.13
N VAL A 22 11.08 0.80 14.38
CA VAL A 22 11.08 2.26 14.26
C VAL A 22 11.62 2.87 15.55
N ARG A 23 12.93 3.13 15.57
CA ARG A 23 13.64 3.62 16.78
C ARG A 23 13.62 5.14 16.95
N LYS A 24 13.47 5.90 15.86
CA LYS A 24 13.55 7.36 15.87
C LYS A 24 12.17 7.98 15.64
N PRO A 25 11.67 8.84 16.55
CA PRO A 25 10.42 9.58 16.33
C PRO A 25 10.42 10.34 15.00
N GLY A 26 9.26 10.38 14.34
CA GLY A 26 9.09 10.99 13.02
C GLY A 26 9.63 10.16 11.84
N THR A 27 10.11 8.93 12.09
CA THR A 27 10.49 8.00 11.01
C THR A 27 9.27 7.23 10.53
N HIS A 28 9.07 7.21 9.22
CA HIS A 28 8.10 6.37 8.55
C HIS A 28 8.82 5.20 7.86
N LEU A 29 8.40 3.98 8.14
CA LEU A 29 8.96 2.74 7.61
C LEU A 29 7.97 2.11 6.64
N LEU A 30 8.37 2.00 5.37
CA LEU A 30 7.66 1.22 4.36
C LEU A 30 8.39 -0.11 4.14
N ALA A 31 7.72 -1.22 4.43
CA ALA A 31 8.18 -2.54 4.01
C ALA A 31 7.62 -2.90 2.63
N VAL A 32 8.41 -3.63 1.85
CA VAL A 32 8.01 -4.19 0.55
C VAL A 32 8.20 -5.70 0.61
N THR A 33 7.18 -6.46 0.22
CA THR A 33 7.20 -7.93 0.33
C THR A 33 6.68 -8.64 -0.93
N PRO A 34 7.21 -9.81 -1.30
CA PRO A 34 6.70 -10.59 -2.43
C PRO A 34 5.50 -11.47 -2.10
N VAL A 35 5.12 -11.59 -0.82
CA VAL A 35 4.04 -12.48 -0.38
C VAL A 35 2.67 -11.82 -0.56
N ASP A 36 1.65 -12.63 -0.81
CA ASP A 36 0.28 -12.12 -0.94
C ASP A 36 -0.29 -11.74 0.44
N LEU A 37 -1.00 -10.61 0.50
CA LEU A 37 -1.46 -10.01 1.75
C LEU A 37 -2.98 -10.02 1.86
N TYR A 38 -3.48 -10.14 3.08
CA TYR A 38 -4.90 -10.00 3.39
C TYR A 38 -5.15 -9.35 4.75
N VAL A 39 -6.35 -8.79 4.91
CA VAL A 39 -7.00 -8.48 6.18
C VAL A 39 -8.29 -9.28 6.29
N PRO A 40 -8.83 -9.59 7.49
CA PRO A 40 -9.93 -10.53 7.65
C PRO A 40 -11.19 -10.24 6.82
N ILE A 41 -11.45 -8.96 6.54
CA ILE A 41 -12.65 -8.48 5.85
C ILE A 41 -12.50 -8.54 4.32
N LEU A 42 -11.26 -8.60 3.80
CA LEU A 42 -10.98 -8.54 2.37
C LEU A 42 -10.36 -9.84 1.85
N THR A 43 -10.56 -10.11 0.56
CA THR A 43 -9.93 -11.25 -0.11
C THR A 43 -8.42 -11.06 -0.23
N PHE A 44 -7.96 -9.84 -0.43
CA PHE A 44 -6.56 -9.45 -0.42
C PHE A 44 -6.43 -7.94 -0.22
N VAL A 45 -5.20 -7.48 0.00
CA VAL A 45 -4.83 -6.07 -0.09
C VAL A 45 -3.53 -5.93 -0.88
N PHE A 46 -3.34 -4.80 -1.56
CA PHE A 46 -2.04 -4.46 -2.15
C PHE A 46 -1.07 -3.98 -1.07
N GLY A 47 -1.58 -3.34 -0.02
CA GLY A 47 -0.81 -2.88 1.12
C GLY A 47 -1.70 -2.63 2.33
N GLU A 48 -1.07 -2.33 3.45
CA GLU A 48 -1.74 -1.83 4.65
C GLU A 48 -0.79 -0.88 5.37
N ALA A 49 -1.34 0.13 6.02
CA ALA A 49 -0.59 1.07 6.82
C ALA A 49 -1.31 1.44 8.12
N GLN A 50 -0.52 1.86 9.09
CA GLN A 50 -1.05 2.44 10.31
C GLN A 50 -1.48 3.88 10.04
N LEU A 51 -2.76 4.18 10.25
CA LEU A 51 -3.24 5.56 10.14
C LEU A 51 -2.56 6.44 11.21
N SER A 52 -1.84 7.47 10.76
CA SER A 52 -1.01 8.34 11.61
C SER A 52 0.04 7.59 12.46
N GLY A 53 0.38 6.36 12.07
CA GLY A 53 1.45 5.57 12.68
C GLY A 53 2.67 5.48 11.78
N PRO A 54 3.78 4.88 12.25
CA PRO A 54 5.03 4.93 11.51
C PRO A 54 5.18 3.84 10.44
N CYS A 55 4.41 2.75 10.48
CA CYS A 55 4.63 1.61 9.59
C CYS A 55 3.60 1.53 8.45
N ALA A 56 4.11 1.22 7.27
CA ALA A 56 3.37 0.85 6.06
C ALA A 56 3.98 -0.41 5.45
N LEU A 57 3.17 -1.17 4.72
CA LEU A 57 3.57 -2.40 4.04
C LEU A 57 2.91 -2.44 2.65
N VAL A 58 3.68 -2.75 1.61
CA VAL A 58 3.18 -3.02 0.26
C VAL A 58 3.63 -4.40 -0.21
N SER A 59 2.73 -5.12 -0.85
CA SER A 59 3.01 -6.37 -1.54
C SER A 59 3.21 -6.16 -3.02
N THR A 60 4.28 -6.76 -3.57
CA THR A 60 4.49 -6.82 -5.01
C THR A 60 3.72 -7.97 -5.68
N HIS A 61 3.12 -8.86 -4.90
CA HIS A 61 2.58 -10.14 -5.38
C HIS A 61 1.56 -9.96 -6.50
N ARG A 62 0.61 -9.05 -6.29
CA ARG A 62 -0.50 -8.76 -7.23
C ARG A 62 -0.25 -7.52 -8.10
N LEU A 63 0.95 -6.93 -8.05
CA LEU A 63 1.33 -5.80 -8.92
C LEU A 63 1.91 -6.27 -10.25
N ARG A 64 2.36 -7.52 -10.30
CA ARG A 64 2.97 -8.18 -11.44
C ARG A 64 1.90 -8.63 -12.45
N GLU A 65 2.12 -8.37 -13.73
CA GLU A 65 1.25 -8.85 -14.82
C GLU A 65 1.20 -10.39 -14.85
N GLU A 66 2.29 -11.02 -14.43
CA GLU A 66 2.45 -12.47 -14.37
C GLU A 66 1.43 -13.13 -13.43
N PHE A 67 0.99 -12.43 -12.37
CA PHE A 67 -0.08 -12.90 -11.49
C PHE A 67 -1.41 -13.10 -12.25
N TYR A 68 -1.60 -12.32 -13.31
CA TYR A 68 -2.79 -12.34 -14.16
C TYR A 68 -2.59 -13.16 -15.44
N GLY A 69 -1.50 -13.93 -15.55
CA GLY A 69 -1.17 -14.75 -16.72
C GLY A 69 -0.70 -13.95 -17.94
N LEU A 70 -0.31 -12.68 -17.74
CA LEU A 70 0.19 -11.80 -18.78
C LEU A 70 1.73 -11.74 -18.78
N PRO A 71 2.38 -11.39 -19.90
CA PRO A 71 3.84 -11.20 -19.94
C PRO A 71 4.30 -10.08 -18.99
N PRO A 72 5.53 -10.17 -18.45
CA PRO A 72 6.07 -9.15 -17.54
C PRO A 72 6.17 -7.79 -18.23
N ARG A 73 5.79 -6.74 -17.49
CA ARG A 73 5.88 -5.34 -17.93
C ARG A 73 6.50 -4.49 -16.84
N GLU A 74 7.84 -4.47 -16.81
CA GLU A 74 8.63 -3.81 -15.77
C GLU A 74 8.24 -2.33 -15.54
N PRO A 75 7.98 -1.50 -16.57
CA PRO A 75 7.56 -0.12 -16.33
C PRO A 75 6.21 -0.01 -15.60
N LEU A 76 5.27 -0.91 -15.90
CA LEU A 76 3.95 -0.93 -15.29
C LEU A 76 4.01 -1.46 -13.85
N PHE A 77 4.83 -2.48 -13.61
CA PHE A 77 5.12 -2.97 -12.27
C PHE A 77 5.69 -1.86 -11.37
N ASN A 78 6.68 -1.11 -11.86
CA ASN A 78 7.28 -0.01 -11.11
C ASN A 78 6.29 1.14 -10.85
N ASP A 79 5.46 1.49 -11.83
CA ASP A 79 4.41 2.50 -11.65
C ASP A 79 3.40 2.09 -10.57
N ARG A 80 2.92 0.84 -10.60
CA ARG A 80 2.01 0.28 -9.59
C ARG A 80 2.63 0.28 -8.19
N LEU A 81 3.89 -0.15 -8.07
CA LEU A 81 4.60 -0.17 -6.79
C LEU A 81 4.75 1.24 -6.21
N VAL A 82 5.10 2.23 -7.03
CA VAL A 82 5.19 3.63 -6.58
C VAL A 82 3.83 4.15 -6.13
N LYS A 83 2.75 3.88 -6.88
CA LYS A 83 1.40 4.31 -6.52
C LYS A 83 0.95 3.75 -5.17
N GLU A 84 1.17 2.46 -4.92
CA GLU A 84 0.81 1.84 -3.64
C GLU A 84 1.74 2.30 -2.51
N ALA A 85 3.04 2.45 -2.77
CA ALA A 85 3.97 3.01 -1.78
C ALA A 85 3.55 4.41 -1.32
N VAL A 86 3.18 5.30 -2.26
CA VAL A 86 2.69 6.65 -1.95
C VAL A 86 1.35 6.59 -1.21
N HIS A 87 0.46 5.68 -1.58
CA HIS A 87 -0.83 5.46 -0.90
C HIS A 87 -0.63 5.07 0.57
N GLU A 88 0.14 4.02 0.82
CA GLU A 88 0.36 3.49 2.16
C GLU A 88 1.15 4.47 3.04
N LEU A 89 2.17 5.12 2.48
CA LEU A 89 2.85 6.21 3.21
C LEU A 89 1.90 7.38 3.49
N GLY A 90 0.99 7.72 2.58
CA GLY A 90 -0.01 8.75 2.82
C GLY A 90 -0.86 8.48 4.07
N HIS A 91 -1.23 7.22 4.31
CA HIS A 91 -1.90 6.82 5.55
C HIS A 91 -1.04 7.05 6.81
N THR A 92 0.27 6.78 6.72
CA THR A 92 1.18 7.06 7.84
C THR A 92 1.28 8.56 8.17
N PHE A 93 1.06 9.45 7.19
CA PHE A 93 0.93 10.90 7.38
C PHE A 93 -0.49 11.34 7.79
N GLY A 94 -1.39 10.41 8.10
CA GLY A 94 -2.74 10.69 8.58
C GLY A 94 -3.78 10.94 7.49
N LEU A 95 -3.45 10.71 6.21
CA LEU A 95 -4.45 10.76 5.15
C LEU A 95 -5.40 9.57 5.26
N ARG A 96 -6.70 9.83 5.06
CA ARG A 96 -7.70 8.78 4.78
C ARG A 96 -7.92 8.68 3.27
N HIS A 97 -8.66 7.66 2.85
CA HIS A 97 -9.04 7.51 1.45
C HIS A 97 -9.67 8.80 0.88
N CYS A 98 -9.31 9.10 -0.35
CA CYS A 98 -9.75 10.28 -1.09
C CYS A 98 -10.85 9.89 -2.09
N PRO A 99 -11.93 10.70 -2.24
CA PRO A 99 -12.95 10.46 -3.26
C PRO A 99 -12.49 10.81 -4.69
N ASP A 100 -11.40 11.57 -4.85
CA ASP A 100 -10.81 11.83 -6.17
C ASP A 100 -10.08 10.56 -6.65
N TRP A 101 -10.65 9.89 -7.65
CA TRP A 101 -10.14 8.65 -8.21
C TRP A 101 -8.75 8.78 -8.86
N ARG A 102 -8.30 10.01 -9.18
CA ARG A 102 -6.95 10.27 -9.71
C ARG A 102 -5.91 10.47 -8.62
N CYS A 103 -6.32 10.70 -7.37
CA CYS A 103 -5.41 10.90 -6.25
C CYS A 103 -4.74 9.58 -5.86
N ALA A 104 -3.47 9.64 -5.43
CA ALA A 104 -2.78 8.46 -4.88
C ALA A 104 -3.55 7.82 -3.71
N MET A 105 -4.28 8.62 -2.93
CA MET A 105 -5.13 8.15 -1.81
C MET A 105 -6.50 7.58 -2.23
N ALA A 106 -6.80 7.46 -3.53
CA ALA A 106 -7.99 6.74 -3.97
C ALA A 106 -7.89 5.26 -3.54
N SER A 107 -8.97 4.73 -2.94
CA SER A 107 -9.01 3.32 -2.55
C SER A 107 -9.14 2.43 -3.78
N THR A 108 -8.30 1.40 -3.87
CA THR A 108 -8.20 0.51 -5.03
C THR A 108 -8.22 -0.95 -4.60
N HIS A 109 -9.14 -1.73 -5.17
CA HIS A 109 -9.31 -3.17 -4.90
C HIS A 109 -9.04 -4.04 -6.12
N SER A 110 -8.56 -3.44 -7.21
CA SER A 110 -8.21 -4.13 -8.45
C SER A 110 -7.07 -3.40 -9.15
N VAL A 111 -6.30 -4.13 -9.95
CA VAL A 111 -5.11 -3.58 -10.61
C VAL A 111 -5.49 -2.61 -11.73
N GLU A 112 -6.64 -2.82 -12.36
CA GLU A 112 -7.18 -1.94 -13.39
C GLU A 112 -7.54 -0.58 -12.80
N ARG A 113 -8.08 -0.52 -11.57
CA ARG A 113 -8.31 0.76 -10.87
C ARG A 113 -7.02 1.41 -10.40
N LEU A 114 -6.04 0.61 -9.99
CA LEU A 114 -4.70 1.09 -9.63
C LEU A 114 -4.01 1.76 -10.84
N ASP A 115 -4.17 1.20 -12.03
CA ASP A 115 -3.59 1.75 -13.26
C ASP A 115 -4.17 3.13 -13.62
N LEU A 116 -5.41 3.42 -13.22
CA LEU A 116 -6.08 4.69 -13.48
C LEU A 116 -5.69 5.84 -12.54
N LYS A 117 -5.29 5.54 -11.28
CA LYS A 117 -4.89 6.60 -10.34
C LYS A 117 -3.51 7.14 -10.67
N ALA A 118 -3.20 8.36 -10.25
CA ALA A 118 -1.86 8.92 -10.37
C ALA A 118 -1.05 8.65 -9.09
N ALA A 119 0.28 8.59 -9.21
CA ALA A 119 1.20 8.50 -8.07
C ALA A 119 1.35 9.83 -7.29
N ARG A 120 0.41 10.77 -7.44
CA ARG A 120 0.45 12.10 -6.82
C ARG A 120 -0.78 12.35 -5.97
N PHE A 121 -0.60 13.09 -4.89
CA PHE A 121 -1.72 13.60 -4.11
C PHE A 121 -2.47 14.69 -4.88
N CYS A 122 -3.80 14.73 -4.73
CA CYS A 122 -4.57 15.91 -5.10
C CYS A 122 -4.22 17.08 -4.17
N GLU A 123 -4.63 18.30 -4.53
CA GLU A 123 -4.32 19.50 -3.75
C GLU A 123 -4.72 19.37 -2.28
N ARG A 124 -5.93 18.86 -2.00
CA ARG A 124 -6.41 18.65 -0.63
C ARG A 124 -5.52 17.71 0.19
N CYS A 125 -5.13 16.56 -0.37
CA CYS A 125 -4.27 15.61 0.31
C CYS A 125 -2.85 16.17 0.49
N TRP A 126 -2.34 16.90 -0.51
CA TRP A 126 -1.03 17.53 -0.45
C TRP A 126 -0.93 18.57 0.67
N GLN A 127 -1.98 19.37 0.88
CA GLN A 127 -2.03 20.35 1.96
C GLN A 127 -2.01 19.73 3.37
N ILE A 128 -2.40 18.47 3.52
CA ILE A 128 -2.33 17.76 4.80
C ILE A 128 -0.91 17.24 5.03
N VAL A 129 -0.29 16.61 4.03
CA VAL A 129 1.06 16.03 4.14
C VAL A 129 2.14 17.11 4.31
N ARG A 130 1.94 18.30 3.73
CA ARG A 130 2.90 19.41 3.86
C ARG A 130 2.87 20.13 5.20
N LYS A 131 1.88 19.88 6.07
CA LYS A 131 1.85 20.52 7.38
C LYS A 131 2.93 19.87 8.26
N PRO A 132 3.85 20.68 8.84
CA PRO A 132 4.93 20.17 9.67
C PRO A 132 4.42 19.47 10.93
#